data_AF-A0A7S1UC05-F1
#
_entry.id   AF-A0A7S1UC05-F1
#
_cell.length_a   1.000
_cell.length_b   1.000
_cell.length_c   1.000
_cell.angle_alpha   90.00
_cell.angle_beta   90.00
_cell.angle_gamma   90.00
#
_symmetry.space_group_name_H-M   'P 1'
#
loop_
_entity.id
_entity.type
_entity.pdbx_description
1 polymer ?
#
loop_
_entity_poly.entity_id
_entity_poly.type
_entity_poly.pdbx_seq_one_letter_code
_entity_poly.pdbx_strand_id
1 'polypeptide(L)'
;GARDPAVTGAPDKSPYSTLRRWRVLTLADESLKAPGRYLESPRCNYLGDGQPFSAPVASPLAIDDVMAMQRDLYQNTTWDLRHGPAAGPYGDTTRFDGCTDCPPEDEGLKAEDVLAGGFPRAISMFRTSYSVITVSRTDVPDELAMAWIGQYAPHAGSYVPTYVSPATLPAPLTTGSLFAYDPEVMFWSFAAVGNYMRLGFIYMEPEVAASRARTEAKAIADQAGVEATAKAIIDQADEALKYVSVYAGPDIAKGIKERAVREAGRVLGAYSEDAVGNVIREWNSLFHKLIGKYHDGMIMHQTGGANGKAKGLEGKYMIYMEKLFYPKSWLEHAGYWRSIWPQDPPGTPASLPYVAPEAKHDSKKEKGDDDDDDDDDDDDDDDDDDDDDDD
;
A
#
# COMPACT_ATOMS: atom_id res chain seq x y z
N GLY A 1 -24.22 -21.41 35.19
CA GLY A 1 -23.76 -22.73 34.72
C GLY A 1 -22.26 -22.66 34.57
N ALA A 2 -21.54 -23.56 35.22
CA ALA A 2 -20.08 -23.55 35.35
C ALA A 2 -19.37 -23.60 34.00
N ARG A 3 -18.27 -22.83 33.88
CA ARG A 3 -17.28 -22.97 32.81
C ARG A 3 -16.54 -24.28 33.03
N ASP A 4 -16.48 -25.10 31.98
CA ASP A 4 -15.74 -26.37 31.96
C ASP A 4 -14.22 -26.09 32.02
N PRO A 5 -13.49 -26.58 33.04
CA PRO A 5 -12.05 -26.38 33.18
C PRO A 5 -11.30 -27.67 32.84
N ALA A 6 -11.15 -28.01 31.55
CA ALA A 6 -10.28 -29.10 31.13
C ALA A 6 -9.90 -29.05 29.63
N VAL A 7 -9.11 -28.04 29.23
CA VAL A 7 -8.17 -28.20 28.09
C VAL A 7 -6.82 -27.67 28.55
N THR A 8 -6.01 -28.59 29.04
CA THR A 8 -4.66 -28.34 29.51
C THR A 8 -3.73 -28.02 28.35
N GLY A 9 -3.21 -26.79 28.30
CA GLY A 9 -1.74 -26.62 28.26
C GLY A 9 -1.07 -26.26 26.94
N ALA A 10 -1.79 -25.85 25.91
CA ALA A 10 -1.25 -24.89 24.95
C ALA A 10 -2.33 -23.84 24.74
N PRO A 11 -2.07 -22.54 24.96
CA PRO A 11 -3.04 -21.52 24.57
C PRO A 11 -3.34 -21.75 23.09
N ASP A 12 -4.60 -21.57 22.69
CA ASP A 12 -5.02 -21.41 21.29
C ASP A 12 -4.12 -20.33 20.69
N LYS A 13 -2.93 -20.73 20.20
CA LYS A 13 -1.99 -19.82 19.60
C LYS A 13 -2.77 -19.17 18.48
N SER A 14 -2.87 -17.85 18.53
CA SER A 14 -3.42 -17.05 17.45
C SER A 14 -3.07 -17.72 16.12
N PRO A 15 -4.05 -18.01 15.24
CA PRO A 15 -3.89 -18.97 14.16
C PRO A 15 -2.92 -18.45 13.09
N TYR A 16 -1.63 -18.49 13.40
CA TYR A 16 -0.53 -17.87 12.67
C TYR A 16 -0.42 -18.44 11.25
N SER A 17 -0.72 -19.73 11.10
CA SER A 17 -0.66 -20.44 9.83
C SER A 17 -2.02 -20.98 9.40
N THR A 18 -2.80 -21.50 10.35
CA THR A 18 -4.06 -22.21 10.06
C THR A 18 -5.17 -21.30 9.54
N LEU A 19 -5.24 -20.05 9.98
CA LEU A 19 -6.22 -19.11 9.46
C LEU A 19 -5.90 -18.68 8.03
N ARG A 20 -4.61 -18.54 7.68
CA ARG A 20 -4.17 -18.27 6.31
C ARG A 20 -4.50 -19.43 5.37
N ARG A 21 -4.27 -20.67 5.82
CA ARG A 21 -4.67 -21.88 5.07
C ARG A 21 -6.18 -21.88 4.80
N TRP A 22 -6.98 -21.74 5.85
CA TRP A 22 -8.44 -21.62 5.72
C TRP A 22 -8.83 -20.52 4.73
N ARG A 23 -8.19 -19.36 4.83
CA ARG A 23 -8.54 -18.21 4.00
C ARG A 23 -8.21 -18.40 2.53
N VAL A 24 -7.01 -18.89 2.19
CA VAL A 24 -6.64 -19.15 0.78
C VAL A 24 -7.59 -20.16 0.15
N LEU A 25 -7.93 -21.24 0.86
CA LEU A 25 -8.85 -22.25 0.33
C LEU A 25 -10.27 -21.70 0.15
N THR A 26 -10.76 -20.88 1.09
CA THR A 26 -12.11 -20.27 0.99
C THR A 26 -12.21 -19.11 0.01
N LEU A 27 -11.09 -18.48 -0.35
CA LEU A 27 -11.03 -17.54 -1.48
C LEU A 27 -11.11 -18.26 -2.83
N ALA A 28 -10.59 -19.49 -2.91
CA ALA A 28 -10.63 -20.29 -4.13
C ALA A 28 -12.01 -20.95 -4.39
N ASP A 29 -12.75 -21.25 -3.32
CA ASP A 29 -14.15 -21.69 -3.39
C ASP A 29 -14.87 -21.35 -2.07
N GLU A 30 -15.80 -20.39 -2.14
CA GLU A 30 -16.57 -19.97 -0.97
C GLU A 30 -17.53 -21.06 -0.46
N SER A 31 -17.94 -22.00 -1.32
CA SER A 31 -18.87 -23.08 -0.97
C SER A 31 -18.28 -24.04 0.07
N LEU A 32 -16.95 -24.04 0.23
CA LEU A 32 -16.25 -24.81 1.25
C LEU A 32 -16.58 -24.36 2.68
N LYS A 33 -17.17 -23.16 2.85
CA LYS A 33 -17.66 -22.63 4.14
C LYS A 33 -19.06 -23.14 4.51
N ALA A 34 -19.74 -23.88 3.62
CA ALA A 34 -21.12 -24.33 3.88
C ALA A 34 -21.20 -25.26 5.11
N PRO A 35 -22.32 -25.28 5.85
CA PRO A 35 -22.50 -26.16 7.00
C PRO A 35 -22.20 -27.63 6.68
N GLY A 36 -21.43 -28.29 7.53
CA GLY A 36 -21.00 -29.67 7.35
C GLY A 36 -19.84 -29.87 6.36
N ARG A 37 -19.13 -28.80 5.97
CA ARG A 37 -17.90 -28.87 5.17
C ARG A 37 -16.64 -28.65 6.01
N TYR A 38 -15.51 -29.10 5.50
CA TYR A 38 -14.21 -29.06 6.18
C TYR A 38 -13.72 -27.65 6.56
N LEU A 39 -14.26 -26.59 5.94
CA LEU A 39 -13.88 -25.20 6.20
C LEU A 39 -15.05 -24.35 6.74
N GLU A 40 -16.11 -24.97 7.26
CA GLU A 40 -17.21 -24.29 7.94
C GLU A 40 -16.70 -23.37 9.07
N SER A 41 -15.71 -23.85 9.83
CA SER A 41 -15.05 -23.09 10.88
C SER A 41 -13.58 -22.83 10.53
N PRO A 42 -13.08 -21.59 10.71
CA PRO A 42 -11.66 -21.30 10.65
C PRO A 42 -10.88 -21.89 11.84
N ARG A 43 -11.58 -22.30 12.91
CA ARG A 43 -10.97 -22.83 14.13
C ARG A 43 -10.57 -24.28 13.92
N CYS A 44 -9.28 -24.54 14.05
CA CYS A 44 -8.69 -25.87 14.17
C CYS A 44 -7.58 -25.79 15.22
N ASN A 45 -7.09 -26.94 15.68
CA ASN A 45 -5.92 -26.95 16.56
C ASN A 45 -4.68 -26.42 15.83
N TYR A 46 -3.58 -26.24 16.58
CA TYR A 46 -2.32 -25.73 16.03
C TYR A 46 -1.73 -26.62 14.91
N LEU A 47 -2.08 -27.92 14.87
CA LEU A 47 -1.67 -28.84 13.81
C LEU A 47 -2.44 -28.64 12.50
N GLY A 48 -3.57 -27.94 12.55
CA GLY A 48 -4.45 -27.75 11.40
C GLY A 48 -5.45 -28.89 11.20
N ASP A 49 -5.70 -29.70 12.22
CA ASP A 49 -6.58 -30.86 12.11
C ASP A 49 -7.99 -30.44 11.67
N GLY A 50 -8.52 -31.15 10.67
CA GLY A 50 -9.83 -30.86 10.07
C GLY A 50 -9.78 -29.95 8.84
N GLN A 51 -8.68 -29.22 8.60
CA GLN A 51 -8.49 -28.49 7.34
C GLN A 51 -7.79 -29.38 6.30
N PRO A 52 -8.28 -29.44 5.05
CA PRO A 52 -7.64 -30.25 4.03
C PRO A 52 -6.33 -29.60 3.57
N PHE A 53 -5.42 -30.43 3.05
CA PHE A 53 -4.20 -29.96 2.40
C PHE A 53 -4.49 -29.20 1.10
N SER A 54 -5.49 -29.67 0.33
CA SER A 54 -5.92 -29.08 -0.94
C SER A 54 -7.45 -29.13 -1.04
N ALA A 55 -8.03 -28.24 -1.83
CA ALA A 55 -9.45 -28.18 -2.10
C ALA A 55 -9.70 -27.92 -3.60
N PRO A 56 -10.85 -28.34 -4.14
CA PRO A 56 -11.24 -27.91 -5.48
C PRO A 56 -11.43 -26.40 -5.53
N VAL A 57 -11.21 -25.83 -6.71
CA VAL A 57 -11.53 -24.43 -7.01
C VAL A 57 -12.94 -24.37 -7.62
N ALA A 58 -13.65 -23.27 -7.38
CA ALA A 58 -14.98 -23.08 -7.97
C ALA A 58 -14.91 -22.91 -9.50
N SER A 59 -13.82 -22.31 -9.99
CA SER A 59 -13.48 -22.10 -11.40
C SER A 59 -11.97 -21.99 -11.58
N PRO A 60 -11.42 -22.14 -12.81
CA PRO A 60 -10.01 -21.87 -13.08
C PRO A 60 -9.62 -20.47 -12.57
N LEU A 61 -8.51 -20.38 -11.85
CA LEU A 61 -8.01 -19.12 -11.30
C LEU A 61 -7.18 -18.40 -12.35
N ALA A 62 -7.48 -17.13 -12.55
CA ALA A 62 -6.65 -16.22 -13.34
C ALA A 62 -5.55 -15.59 -12.45
N ILE A 63 -4.62 -14.87 -13.08
CA ILE A 63 -3.47 -14.32 -12.35
C ILE A 63 -3.90 -13.27 -11.30
N ASP A 64 -4.89 -12.46 -11.64
CA ASP A 64 -5.49 -11.46 -10.76
C ASP A 64 -6.16 -12.07 -9.53
N ASP A 65 -6.76 -13.26 -9.65
CA ASP A 65 -7.27 -14.02 -8.50
C ASP A 65 -6.14 -14.40 -7.54
N VAL A 66 -5.04 -14.96 -8.06
CA VAL A 66 -3.89 -15.36 -7.23
C VAL A 66 -3.23 -14.14 -6.59
N MET A 67 -3.08 -13.06 -7.33
CA MET A 67 -2.59 -11.80 -6.79
C MET A 67 -3.53 -11.28 -5.69
N ALA A 68 -4.85 -11.32 -5.87
CA ALA A 68 -5.81 -10.90 -4.86
C ALA A 68 -5.70 -11.75 -3.58
N MET A 69 -5.49 -13.07 -3.69
CA MET A 69 -5.24 -13.94 -2.54
C MET A 69 -4.00 -13.52 -1.74
N GLN A 70 -2.91 -13.10 -2.40
CA GLN A 70 -1.69 -12.62 -1.73
C GLN A 70 -1.89 -11.31 -0.96
N ARG A 71 -2.96 -10.55 -1.27
CA ARG A 71 -3.29 -9.26 -0.66
C ARG A 71 -4.26 -9.36 0.50
N ASP A 72 -4.79 -10.55 0.75
CA ASP A 72 -5.90 -10.71 1.67
C ASP A 72 -5.50 -10.44 3.14
N LEU A 73 -6.38 -9.68 3.81
CA LEU A 73 -6.31 -9.22 5.20
C LEU A 73 -7.56 -9.71 5.96
N TYR A 74 -8.13 -10.84 5.52
CA TYR A 74 -9.36 -11.46 6.01
C TYR A 74 -10.63 -10.64 5.81
N GLN A 75 -10.66 -9.80 4.78
CA GLN A 75 -11.80 -8.91 4.52
C GLN A 75 -13.11 -9.68 4.42
N ASN A 76 -14.19 -9.09 4.97
CA ASN A 76 -15.53 -9.67 4.99
C ASN A 76 -15.65 -10.98 5.81
N THR A 77 -14.78 -11.16 6.80
CA THR A 77 -14.86 -12.25 7.77
C THR A 77 -14.85 -11.70 9.19
N THR A 78 -15.11 -12.56 10.19
CA THR A 78 -14.96 -12.18 11.60
C THR A 78 -13.51 -11.85 12.00
N TRP A 79 -12.53 -12.12 11.12
CA TRP A 79 -11.11 -11.89 11.34
C TRP A 79 -10.56 -10.69 10.56
N ASP A 80 -11.44 -9.91 9.93
CA ASP A 80 -11.07 -8.72 9.16
C ASP A 80 -10.23 -7.76 10.01
N LEU A 81 -8.97 -7.56 9.60
CA LEU A 81 -8.01 -6.78 10.37
C LEU A 81 -8.28 -5.27 10.33
N ARG A 82 -9.23 -4.79 9.52
CA ARG A 82 -9.65 -3.39 9.48
C ARG A 82 -10.58 -3.02 10.64
N HIS A 83 -10.97 -3.99 11.46
CA HIS A 83 -11.96 -3.83 12.52
C HIS A 83 -11.41 -4.15 13.91
N GLY A 84 -12.13 -3.65 14.91
CA GLY A 84 -11.83 -3.84 16.32
C GLY A 84 -10.79 -2.87 16.88
N PRO A 85 -10.57 -2.89 18.20
CA PRO A 85 -9.70 -1.91 18.88
C PRO A 85 -8.27 -1.88 18.33
N ALA A 86 -7.74 -3.04 17.93
CA ALA A 86 -6.38 -3.17 17.40
C ALA A 86 -6.20 -2.50 16.03
N ALA A 87 -7.29 -2.24 15.29
CA ALA A 87 -7.23 -1.54 14.01
C ALA A 87 -7.28 -0.01 14.18
N GLY A 88 -7.47 0.46 15.42
CA GLY A 88 -7.68 1.87 15.70
C GLY A 88 -8.92 2.43 14.99
N PRO A 89 -9.05 3.77 14.92
CA PRO A 89 -10.20 4.43 14.32
C PRO A 89 -10.29 4.27 12.79
N TYR A 90 -9.18 3.93 12.13
CA TYR A 90 -9.05 4.01 10.66
C TYR A 90 -8.67 2.70 9.99
N GLY A 91 -8.75 1.61 10.74
CA GLY A 91 -8.58 0.27 10.18
C GLY A 91 -7.15 -0.10 9.83
N ASP A 92 -6.12 0.39 10.56
CA ASP A 92 -4.75 -0.10 10.39
C ASP A 92 -4.77 -1.62 10.49
N THR A 93 -4.33 -2.31 9.45
CA THR A 93 -4.31 -3.78 9.39
C THR A 93 -3.01 -4.37 9.90
N THR A 94 -2.03 -3.52 10.22
CA THR A 94 -0.70 -3.93 10.68
C THR A 94 -0.77 -4.46 12.11
N ARG A 95 -0.16 -5.62 12.36
CA ARG A 95 -0.07 -6.24 13.68
C ARG A 95 1.38 -6.61 13.97
N PHE A 96 1.91 -6.14 15.09
CA PHE A 96 3.27 -6.41 15.50
C PHE A 96 3.31 -7.64 16.40
N ASP A 97 4.27 -8.54 16.13
CA ASP A 97 4.56 -9.67 17.01
C ASP A 97 5.36 -9.19 18.23
N GLY A 98 5.11 -9.79 19.39
CA GLY A 98 5.94 -9.56 20.58
C GLY A 98 7.32 -10.22 20.46
N CYS A 99 8.33 -9.63 21.08
CA CYS A 99 9.67 -10.20 21.20
C CYS A 99 9.73 -11.11 22.43
N THR A 100 9.89 -12.42 22.24
CA THR A 100 10.07 -13.35 23.37
C THR A 100 11.44 -13.24 24.02
N ASP A 101 12.44 -12.79 23.25
CA ASP A 101 13.85 -12.69 23.69
C ASP A 101 14.16 -11.32 24.34
N CYS A 102 13.23 -10.39 24.25
CA CYS A 102 13.35 -9.02 24.72
C CYS A 102 11.98 -8.43 25.08
N PRO A 103 11.25 -9.06 26.04
CA PRO A 103 10.00 -8.47 26.49
C PRO A 103 10.29 -7.08 27.11
N PRO A 104 9.42 -6.07 26.92
CA PRO A 104 9.57 -4.77 27.58
C PRO A 104 9.35 -4.93 29.08
N GLU A 105 10.43 -5.29 29.80
CA GLU A 105 10.41 -5.56 31.24
C GLU A 105 10.01 -4.34 32.06
N ASP A 106 10.25 -3.14 31.53
CA ASP A 106 9.94 -1.83 32.10
C ASP A 106 8.44 -1.48 32.08
N GLU A 107 7.65 -2.13 31.21
CA GLU A 107 6.20 -1.99 31.15
C GLU A 107 5.46 -3.15 31.84
N GLY A 108 6.19 -4.04 32.51
CA GLY A 108 5.63 -5.17 33.25
C GLY A 108 5.11 -6.31 32.37
N LEU A 109 5.41 -6.30 31.06
CA LEU A 109 5.09 -7.37 30.13
C LEU A 109 6.14 -8.48 30.27
N LYS A 110 5.75 -9.69 30.67
CA LYS A 110 6.67 -10.82 30.81
C LYS A 110 6.72 -11.65 29.53
N ALA A 111 7.78 -12.44 29.36
CA ALA A 111 7.89 -13.39 28.25
C ALA A 111 6.69 -14.35 28.19
N GLU A 112 6.16 -14.76 29.35
CA GLU A 112 4.94 -15.57 29.47
C GLU A 112 3.70 -14.88 28.90
N ASP A 113 3.58 -13.56 29.09
CA ASP A 113 2.46 -12.77 28.55
C ASP A 113 2.54 -12.67 27.03
N VAL A 114 3.75 -12.47 26.48
CA VAL A 114 4.00 -12.49 25.03
C VAL A 114 3.63 -13.84 24.42
N LEU A 115 3.92 -14.94 25.12
CA LEU A 115 3.59 -16.30 24.68
C LEU A 115 2.10 -16.63 24.82
N ALA A 116 1.36 -15.92 25.68
CA ALA A 116 -0.06 -16.12 25.92
C ALA A 116 -0.96 -15.38 24.91
N GLY A 117 -0.45 -14.36 24.21
CA GLY A 117 -1.22 -13.50 23.31
C GLY A 117 -0.75 -13.54 21.85
N GLY A 118 -1.58 -13.01 20.96
CA GLY A 118 -1.19 -12.81 19.56
C GLY A 118 -2.34 -12.33 18.68
N PHE A 119 -2.00 -11.61 17.61
CA PHE A 119 -2.95 -11.24 16.57
C PHE A 119 -2.96 -12.27 15.44
N PRO A 120 -4.08 -12.44 14.71
CA PRO A 120 -4.09 -13.24 13.50
C PRO A 120 -3.08 -12.69 12.50
N ARG A 121 -2.24 -13.57 11.94
CA ARG A 121 -1.23 -13.17 10.96
C ARG A 121 -1.83 -13.16 9.57
N ALA A 122 -2.00 -11.99 8.98
CA ALA A 122 -2.49 -11.86 7.60
C ALA A 122 -1.59 -12.55 6.56
N ILE A 123 -2.19 -12.84 5.40
CA ILE A 123 -1.47 -13.33 4.22
C ILE A 123 -0.52 -12.23 3.74
N SER A 124 -1.05 -11.02 3.56
CA SER A 124 -0.26 -9.83 3.27
C SER A 124 0.22 -9.15 4.56
N MET A 125 1.51 -8.85 4.70
CA MET A 125 2.02 -8.17 5.90
C MET A 125 3.25 -7.29 5.63
N PHE A 126 3.46 -6.29 6.50
CA PHE A 126 4.51 -5.27 6.39
C PHE A 126 5.97 -5.79 6.34
N ARG A 127 6.22 -7.02 6.81
CA ARG A 127 7.56 -7.65 6.75
C ARG A 127 7.80 -8.46 5.48
N THR A 128 6.86 -8.49 4.54
CA THR A 128 7.09 -9.12 3.24
C THR A 128 8.14 -8.32 2.47
N SER A 129 9.28 -8.92 2.18
CA SER A 129 10.29 -8.30 1.30
C SER A 129 9.86 -8.38 -0.16
N TYR A 130 9.36 -9.54 -0.58
CA TYR A 130 8.85 -9.79 -1.93
C TYR A 130 7.76 -10.86 -1.92
N SER A 131 6.90 -10.82 -2.93
CA SER A 131 5.92 -11.84 -3.28
C SER A 131 6.07 -12.16 -4.76
N VAL A 132 6.12 -13.45 -5.09
CA VAL A 132 6.39 -13.92 -6.45
C VAL A 132 5.31 -14.92 -6.86
N ILE A 133 4.75 -14.73 -8.04
CA ILE A 133 3.81 -15.67 -8.66
C ILE A 133 4.41 -16.13 -9.99
N THR A 134 4.82 -17.40 -10.05
CA THR A 134 5.37 -18.00 -11.27
C THR A 134 4.26 -18.55 -12.14
N VAL A 135 4.31 -18.29 -13.45
CA VAL A 135 3.31 -18.79 -14.40
C VAL A 135 3.98 -19.77 -15.37
N SER A 136 3.74 -21.06 -15.17
CA SER A 136 4.20 -22.11 -16.08
C SER A 136 3.16 -22.33 -17.18
N ARG A 137 3.60 -22.30 -18.44
CA ARG A 137 2.74 -22.37 -19.62
C ARG A 137 3.28 -23.38 -20.61
N THR A 138 2.42 -24.25 -21.13
CA THR A 138 2.82 -25.32 -22.07
C THR A 138 2.58 -24.95 -23.54
N ASP A 139 1.90 -23.83 -23.78
CA ASP A 139 1.45 -23.36 -25.09
C ASP A 139 2.39 -22.30 -25.72
N VAL A 140 3.45 -21.91 -25.01
CA VAL A 140 4.47 -20.95 -25.46
C VAL A 140 5.88 -21.52 -25.30
N PRO A 141 6.89 -21.01 -26.03
CA PRO A 141 8.30 -21.37 -25.81
C PRO A 141 8.77 -21.08 -24.38
N ASP A 142 9.69 -21.89 -23.87
CA ASP A 142 10.28 -21.74 -22.52
C ASP A 142 10.93 -20.36 -22.31
N GLU A 143 11.44 -19.74 -23.39
CA GLU A 143 12.00 -18.40 -23.38
C GLU A 143 10.98 -17.31 -22.97
N LEU A 144 9.68 -17.59 -23.09
CA LEU A 144 8.59 -16.69 -22.69
C LEU A 144 8.08 -17.00 -21.27
N ALA A 145 8.73 -17.88 -20.51
CA ALA A 145 8.36 -18.11 -19.12
C ALA A 145 8.54 -16.83 -18.28
N MET A 146 7.66 -16.64 -17.30
CA MET A 146 7.52 -15.36 -16.59
C MET A 146 7.14 -15.57 -15.13
N ALA A 147 7.57 -14.64 -14.29
CA ALA A 147 7.10 -14.46 -12.93
C ALA A 147 6.52 -13.06 -12.75
N TRP A 148 5.45 -12.95 -11.97
CA TRP A 148 4.95 -11.69 -11.47
C TRP A 148 5.61 -11.39 -10.14
N ILE A 149 6.32 -10.27 -10.06
CA ILE A 149 7.09 -9.87 -8.88
C ILE A 149 6.41 -8.66 -8.25
N GLY A 150 6.08 -8.76 -6.96
CA GLY A 150 5.74 -7.63 -6.11
C GLY A 150 6.79 -7.50 -5.02
N GLN A 151 7.23 -6.28 -4.72
CA GLN A 151 8.04 -6.01 -3.54
C GLN A 151 7.16 -5.51 -2.39
N TYR A 152 7.69 -5.50 -1.17
CA TYR A 152 6.93 -5.08 0.02
C TYR A 152 5.63 -5.90 0.25
N ALA A 153 4.72 -5.44 1.11
CA ALA A 153 3.45 -6.08 1.40
C ALA A 153 2.48 -6.00 0.20
N PRO A 154 1.96 -7.13 -0.31
CA PRO A 154 1.10 -7.14 -1.51
C PRO A 154 -0.13 -6.22 -1.46
N HIS A 155 -0.73 -5.99 -0.28
CA HIS A 155 -1.90 -5.12 -0.14
C HIS A 155 -1.58 -3.64 -0.39
N ALA A 156 -0.31 -3.24 -0.29
CA ALA A 156 0.16 -1.86 -0.47
C ALA A 156 0.91 -1.64 -1.78
N GLY A 157 1.20 -2.69 -2.55
CA GLY A 157 1.96 -2.65 -3.79
C GLY A 157 1.20 -3.25 -4.99
N SER A 158 1.86 -3.27 -6.14
CA SER A 158 1.42 -4.01 -7.34
C SER A 158 2.44 -5.06 -7.76
N TYR A 159 2.02 -5.96 -8.64
CA TYR A 159 2.92 -6.89 -9.32
C TYR A 159 3.34 -6.37 -10.69
N VAL A 160 4.57 -6.69 -11.08
CA VAL A 160 5.11 -6.45 -12.42
C VAL A 160 5.47 -7.78 -13.09
N PRO A 161 5.24 -7.92 -14.41
CA PRO A 161 5.70 -9.08 -15.16
C PRO A 161 7.23 -9.02 -15.32
N THR A 162 7.90 -10.13 -15.06
CA THR A 162 9.34 -10.27 -15.24
C THR A 162 9.64 -11.61 -15.90
N TYR A 163 10.19 -11.56 -17.10
CA TYR A 163 10.52 -12.75 -17.88
C TYR A 163 11.78 -13.43 -17.32
N VAL A 164 11.86 -14.77 -17.45
CA VAL A 164 12.96 -15.57 -16.88
C VAL A 164 14.19 -15.70 -17.79
N SER A 165 14.03 -15.39 -19.09
CA SER A 165 15.12 -15.35 -20.06
C SER A 165 15.38 -13.95 -20.63
N PRO A 166 15.47 -12.88 -19.81
CA PRO A 166 15.74 -11.56 -20.33
C PRO A 166 17.24 -11.42 -20.63
N ALA A 167 17.59 -10.53 -21.56
CA ALA A 167 18.99 -10.19 -21.80
C ALA A 167 19.60 -9.41 -20.61
N THR A 168 18.77 -8.65 -19.90
CA THR A 168 19.11 -7.86 -18.70
C THR A 168 17.92 -7.86 -17.74
N LEU A 169 18.18 -7.99 -16.45
CA LEU A 169 17.14 -7.87 -15.42
C LEU A 169 16.83 -6.39 -15.13
N PRO A 170 15.59 -6.06 -14.74
CA PRO A 170 15.23 -4.70 -14.35
C PRO A 170 16.10 -4.19 -13.20
N ALA A 171 16.78 -3.06 -13.37
CA ALA A 171 17.71 -2.56 -12.35
C ALA A 171 17.04 -2.39 -10.96
N PRO A 172 15.84 -1.79 -10.84
CA PRO A 172 15.16 -1.62 -9.55
C PRO A 172 14.69 -2.93 -8.86
N LEU A 173 14.79 -4.08 -9.54
CA LEU A 173 14.56 -5.40 -8.97
C LEU A 173 15.85 -6.11 -8.54
N THR A 174 17.02 -5.55 -8.87
CA THR A 174 18.34 -6.16 -8.61
C THR A 174 19.21 -5.35 -7.66
N THR A 175 18.81 -4.12 -7.35
CA THR A 175 19.52 -3.19 -6.47
C THR A 175 18.66 -2.81 -5.26
N GLY A 176 19.27 -2.11 -4.30
CA GLY A 176 18.60 -1.60 -3.12
C GLY A 176 19.00 -2.31 -1.83
N SER A 177 18.52 -1.77 -0.71
CA SER A 177 18.78 -2.27 0.64
C SER A 177 17.51 -2.14 1.47
N LEU A 178 17.16 -3.15 2.26
CA LEU A 178 16.06 -3.06 3.23
C LEU A 178 16.37 -2.14 4.42
N PHE A 179 17.58 -1.59 4.48
CA PHE A 179 18.06 -0.73 5.57
C PHE A 179 18.26 0.73 5.17
N ALA A 180 18.30 1.03 3.86
CA ALA A 180 18.53 2.38 3.36
C ALA A 180 17.45 2.75 2.35
N TYR A 181 16.66 3.77 2.67
CA TYR A 181 15.57 4.26 1.82
C TYR A 181 16.10 4.75 0.47
N ASP A 182 15.44 4.32 -0.60
CA ASP A 182 15.74 4.71 -1.98
C ASP A 182 14.43 4.76 -2.80
N PRO A 183 13.94 5.94 -3.21
CA PRO A 183 12.68 6.05 -3.95
C PRO A 183 12.73 5.48 -5.38
N GLU A 184 13.92 5.13 -5.88
CA GLU A 184 14.11 4.45 -7.18
C GLU A 184 14.03 2.92 -7.04
N VAL A 185 13.94 2.40 -5.81
CA VAL A 185 13.78 0.97 -5.54
C VAL A 185 12.32 0.65 -5.24
N MET A 186 11.75 -0.29 -6.01
CA MET A 186 10.33 -0.65 -5.93
C MET A 186 9.86 -0.99 -4.50
N PHE A 187 10.70 -1.67 -3.70
CA PHE A 187 10.40 -1.95 -2.30
C PHE A 187 10.07 -0.67 -1.52
N TRP A 188 10.88 0.37 -1.64
CA TRP A 188 10.75 1.58 -0.85
C TRP A 188 9.64 2.50 -1.35
N SER A 189 9.41 2.59 -2.66
CA SER A 189 8.24 3.28 -3.21
C SER A 189 6.94 2.69 -2.64
N PHE A 190 6.86 1.35 -2.54
CA PHE A 190 5.71 0.67 -1.95
C PHE A 190 5.66 0.80 -0.43
N ALA A 191 6.82 0.68 0.25
CA ALA A 191 6.90 0.80 1.70
C ALA A 191 6.52 2.21 2.17
N ALA A 192 6.85 3.27 1.43
CA ALA A 192 6.46 4.64 1.76
C ALA A 192 4.93 4.78 1.79
N VAL A 193 4.25 4.34 0.73
CA VAL A 193 2.78 4.32 0.64
C VAL A 193 2.18 3.43 1.72
N GLY A 194 2.70 2.21 1.87
CA GLY A 194 2.18 1.22 2.82
C GLY A 194 2.31 1.64 4.28
N ASN A 195 3.41 2.30 4.65
CA ASN A 195 3.56 2.85 6.00
C ASN A 195 2.64 4.05 6.21
N TYR A 196 2.51 4.94 5.23
CA TYR A 196 1.67 6.12 5.35
C TYR A 196 0.18 5.78 5.44
N MET A 197 -0.28 4.82 4.65
CA MET A 197 -1.69 4.43 4.64
C MET A 197 -2.16 3.85 5.98
N ARG A 198 -1.27 3.42 6.87
CA ARG A 198 -1.62 2.97 8.23
C ARG A 198 -2.32 4.06 9.05
N LEU A 199 -2.03 5.33 8.77
CA LEU A 199 -2.68 6.47 9.43
C LEU A 199 -4.17 6.56 9.11
N GLY A 200 -4.61 5.98 7.98
CA GLY A 200 -5.92 6.23 7.39
C GLY A 200 -6.37 5.12 6.46
N PHE A 201 -6.14 3.86 6.83
CA PHE A 201 -6.18 2.72 5.89
C PHE A 201 -7.48 2.66 5.09
N ILE A 202 -8.64 2.75 5.75
CA ILE A 202 -9.95 2.67 5.09
C ILE A 202 -10.22 3.79 4.08
N TYR A 203 -9.50 4.92 4.18
CA TYR A 203 -9.63 6.05 3.28
C TYR A 203 -8.62 6.01 2.14
N MET A 204 -7.40 5.53 2.42
CA MET A 204 -6.31 5.49 1.44
C MET A 204 -6.28 4.21 0.61
N GLU A 205 -6.75 3.08 1.15
CA GLU A 205 -6.76 1.79 0.43
C GLU A 205 -7.50 1.87 -0.91
N PRO A 206 -8.67 2.52 -1.05
CA PRO A 206 -9.33 2.63 -2.35
C PRO A 206 -8.48 3.33 -3.42
N GLU A 207 -7.65 4.29 -3.03
CA GLU A 207 -6.75 4.99 -3.96
C GLU A 207 -5.57 4.11 -4.37
N VAL A 208 -5.00 3.38 -3.40
CA VAL A 208 -3.94 2.37 -3.65
C VAL A 208 -4.48 1.26 -4.56
N ALA A 209 -5.68 0.75 -4.28
CA ALA A 209 -6.34 -0.27 -5.08
C ALA A 209 -6.58 0.20 -6.52
N ALA A 210 -6.97 1.47 -6.71
CA ALA A 210 -7.16 2.04 -8.03
C ALA A 210 -5.83 2.15 -8.81
N SER A 211 -4.75 2.63 -8.19
CA SER A 211 -3.42 2.68 -8.83
C SER A 211 -2.92 1.28 -9.19
N ARG A 212 -3.05 0.34 -8.26
CA ARG A 212 -2.74 -1.09 -8.48
C ARG A 212 -3.50 -1.71 -9.64
N ALA A 213 -4.82 -1.53 -9.67
CA ALA A 213 -5.64 -2.07 -10.75
C ALA A 213 -5.24 -1.50 -12.11
N ARG A 214 -4.91 -0.20 -12.19
CA ARG A 214 -4.45 0.43 -13.43
C ARG A 214 -3.12 -0.14 -13.92
N THR A 215 -2.12 -0.24 -13.04
CA THR A 215 -0.78 -0.71 -13.44
C THR A 215 -0.80 -2.19 -13.83
N GLU A 216 -1.51 -3.03 -13.08
CA GLU A 216 -1.62 -4.47 -13.36
C GLU A 216 -2.46 -4.74 -14.61
N ALA A 217 -3.59 -4.06 -14.80
CA ALA A 217 -4.41 -4.22 -16.01
C ALA A 217 -3.64 -3.82 -17.27
N LYS A 218 -2.84 -2.74 -17.21
CA LYS A 218 -1.95 -2.35 -18.30
C LYS A 218 -0.93 -3.46 -18.60
N ALA A 219 -0.26 -3.96 -17.57
CA ALA A 219 0.75 -5.01 -17.74
C ALA A 219 0.18 -6.31 -18.32
N ILE A 220 -1.04 -6.69 -17.92
CA ILE A 220 -1.76 -7.84 -18.47
C ILE A 220 -2.12 -7.59 -19.94
N ALA A 221 -2.62 -6.39 -20.27
CA ALA A 221 -3.03 -6.05 -21.64
C ALA A 221 -1.85 -6.01 -22.62
N ASP A 222 -0.70 -5.51 -22.19
CA ASP A 222 0.51 -5.39 -23.03
C ASP A 222 1.17 -6.76 -23.29
N GLN A 223 0.91 -7.76 -22.44
CA GLN A 223 1.60 -9.06 -22.45
C GLN A 223 1.54 -9.76 -23.82
N ALA A 224 0.36 -9.83 -24.44
CA ALA A 224 0.19 -10.55 -25.70
C ALA A 224 1.02 -9.92 -26.84
N GLY A 225 1.15 -8.59 -26.86
CA GLY A 225 1.91 -7.87 -27.90
C GLY A 225 3.42 -8.04 -27.75
N VAL A 226 3.93 -7.93 -26.52
CA VAL A 226 5.37 -8.10 -26.27
C VAL A 226 5.81 -9.54 -26.53
N GLU A 227 4.98 -10.52 -26.13
CA GLU A 227 5.28 -11.94 -26.36
C GLU A 227 5.18 -12.32 -27.83
N ALA A 228 4.22 -11.78 -28.58
CA ALA A 228 4.14 -12.02 -30.02
C ALA A 228 5.41 -11.53 -30.74
N THR A 229 5.94 -10.39 -30.31
CA THR A 229 7.19 -9.82 -30.88
C THR A 229 8.39 -10.73 -30.56
N ALA A 230 8.55 -11.15 -29.31
CA ALA A 230 9.61 -12.06 -28.90
C ALA A 230 9.49 -13.43 -29.59
N LYS A 231 8.27 -13.96 -29.69
CA LYS A 231 7.99 -15.23 -30.36
C LYS A 231 8.33 -15.18 -31.85
N ALA A 232 8.02 -14.10 -32.55
CA ALA A 232 8.35 -13.95 -33.96
C ALA A 232 9.86 -14.05 -34.24
N ILE A 233 10.69 -13.51 -33.33
CA ILE A 233 12.16 -13.61 -33.42
C ILE A 233 12.61 -15.08 -33.27
N ILE A 234 12.04 -15.80 -32.32
CA ILE A 234 12.34 -17.22 -32.07
C ILE A 234 11.89 -18.07 -33.26
N ASP A 235 10.64 -17.90 -33.71
CA ASP A 235 10.07 -18.65 -34.84
C ASP A 235 10.87 -18.43 -36.13
N GLN A 236 11.34 -17.21 -36.38
CA GLN A 236 12.18 -16.90 -37.55
C GLN A 236 13.53 -17.62 -37.48
N ALA A 237 14.12 -17.74 -36.29
CA ALA A 237 15.36 -18.49 -36.11
C ALA A 237 15.16 -19.98 -36.29
N ASP A 238 14.06 -20.53 -35.76
CA ASP A 238 13.69 -21.94 -35.95
C ASP A 238 13.43 -22.27 -37.42
N GLU A 239 12.78 -21.37 -38.18
CA GLU A 239 12.62 -21.53 -39.62
C GLU A 239 13.96 -21.49 -40.36
N ALA A 240 14.84 -20.54 -40.02
CA ALA A 240 16.18 -20.49 -40.62
C ALA A 240 16.99 -21.76 -40.34
N LEU A 241 16.86 -22.35 -39.14
CA LEU A 241 17.53 -23.59 -38.77
C LEU A 241 17.10 -24.80 -39.60
N LYS A 242 15.88 -24.83 -40.15
CA LYS A 242 15.45 -25.89 -41.07
C LYS A 242 16.29 -25.92 -42.35
N TYR A 243 16.72 -24.77 -42.85
CA TYR A 243 17.56 -24.66 -44.04
C TYR A 243 19.04 -24.76 -43.70
N VAL A 244 19.47 -24.11 -42.60
CA VAL A 244 20.89 -24.04 -42.22
C VAL A 244 21.40 -25.39 -41.69
N SER A 245 20.59 -26.18 -40.98
CA SER A 245 21.01 -27.51 -40.49
C SER A 245 21.34 -28.51 -41.60
N VAL A 246 20.89 -28.26 -42.83
CA VAL A 246 21.23 -29.07 -44.02
C VAL A 246 22.64 -28.76 -44.54
N TYR A 247 23.15 -27.54 -44.31
CA TYR A 247 24.39 -27.04 -44.93
C TYR A 247 25.48 -26.56 -43.95
N ALA A 248 25.17 -26.43 -42.66
CA ALA A 248 26.06 -25.88 -41.65
C ALA A 248 26.25 -26.82 -40.45
N GLY A 249 27.41 -26.71 -39.79
CA GLY A 249 27.75 -27.49 -38.61
C GLY A 249 26.98 -27.09 -37.33
N PRO A 250 27.01 -27.93 -36.29
CA PRO A 250 26.25 -27.75 -35.04
C PRO A 250 26.53 -26.41 -34.33
N ASP A 251 27.75 -25.88 -34.44
CA ASP A 251 28.13 -24.60 -33.82
C ASP A 251 27.42 -23.40 -34.45
N ILE A 252 27.18 -23.44 -35.76
CA ILE A 252 26.47 -22.37 -36.48
C ILE A 252 24.99 -22.40 -36.09
N ALA A 253 24.39 -23.59 -36.03
CA ALA A 253 23.00 -23.77 -35.60
C ALA A 253 22.78 -23.27 -34.16
N LYS A 254 23.68 -23.65 -33.24
CA LYS A 254 23.68 -23.16 -31.87
C LYS A 254 23.78 -21.63 -31.81
N GLY A 255 24.72 -21.04 -32.56
CA GLY A 255 24.90 -19.58 -32.60
C GLY A 255 23.69 -18.81 -33.15
N ILE A 256 22.93 -19.38 -34.09
CA ILE A 256 21.67 -18.79 -34.57
C ILE A 256 20.64 -18.76 -33.45
N LYS A 257 20.41 -19.89 -32.78
CA LYS A 257 19.44 -19.98 -31.68
C LYS A 257 19.81 -19.03 -30.54
N GLU A 258 21.06 -19.03 -30.10
CA GLU A 258 21.52 -18.16 -29.01
C GLU A 258 21.38 -16.66 -29.31
N ARG A 259 21.59 -16.25 -30.57
CA ARG A 259 21.33 -14.86 -30.98
C ARG A 259 19.85 -14.51 -30.94
N ALA A 260 18.98 -15.40 -31.41
CA ALA A 260 17.54 -15.19 -31.41
C ALA A 260 16.98 -15.10 -29.98
N VAL A 261 17.39 -16.03 -29.11
CA VAL A 261 17.00 -16.02 -27.69
C VAL A 261 17.48 -14.73 -27.01
N ARG A 262 18.71 -14.28 -27.28
CA ARG A 262 19.23 -13.02 -26.73
C ARG A 262 18.42 -11.81 -27.21
N GLU A 263 18.06 -11.77 -28.48
CA GLU A 263 17.30 -10.65 -29.04
C GLU A 263 15.85 -10.63 -28.52
N ALA A 264 15.18 -11.79 -28.48
CA ALA A 264 13.89 -11.94 -27.82
C ALA A 264 13.98 -11.50 -26.34
N GLY A 265 15.04 -11.94 -25.64
CA GLY A 265 15.33 -11.53 -24.27
C GLY A 265 15.56 -10.03 -24.09
N ARG A 266 16.07 -9.30 -25.11
CA ARG A 266 16.18 -7.82 -25.06
C ARG A 266 14.80 -7.17 -25.11
N VAL A 267 13.90 -7.66 -25.97
CA VAL A 267 12.51 -7.16 -26.05
C VAL A 267 11.79 -7.37 -24.73
N LEU A 268 11.85 -8.58 -24.18
CA LEU A 268 11.21 -8.95 -22.91
C LEU A 268 11.81 -8.20 -21.71
N GLY A 269 13.14 -8.07 -21.68
CA GLY A 269 13.86 -7.34 -20.63
C GLY A 269 13.54 -5.84 -20.64
N ALA A 270 13.51 -5.22 -21.82
CA ALA A 270 13.17 -3.80 -21.97
C ALA A 270 11.74 -3.50 -21.51
N TYR A 271 10.79 -4.37 -21.85
CA TYR A 271 9.42 -4.25 -21.35
C TYR A 271 9.34 -4.40 -19.83
N SER A 272 10.04 -5.38 -19.25
CA SER A 272 10.05 -5.59 -17.80
C SER A 272 10.63 -4.37 -17.05
N GLU A 273 11.71 -3.77 -17.58
CA GLU A 273 12.32 -2.54 -17.06
C GLU A 273 11.33 -1.36 -17.11
N ASP A 274 10.65 -1.15 -18.25
CA ASP A 274 9.67 -0.07 -18.37
C ASP A 274 8.46 -0.27 -17.45
N ALA A 275 7.96 -1.50 -17.34
CA ALA A 275 6.86 -1.84 -16.43
C ALA A 275 7.22 -1.53 -14.96
N VAL A 276 8.44 -1.90 -14.54
CA VAL A 276 9.00 -1.59 -13.22
C VAL A 276 9.10 -0.07 -13.02
N GLY A 277 9.68 0.66 -13.96
CA GLY A 277 9.84 2.10 -13.87
C GLY A 277 8.50 2.85 -13.82
N ASN A 278 7.50 2.41 -14.60
CA ASN A 278 6.15 2.96 -14.58
C ASN A 278 5.49 2.78 -13.22
N VAL A 279 5.63 1.61 -12.61
CA VAL A 279 5.07 1.31 -11.28
C VAL A 279 5.73 2.14 -10.19
N ILE A 280 7.06 2.30 -10.22
CA ILE A 280 7.79 3.16 -9.27
C ILE A 280 7.30 4.61 -9.37
N ARG A 281 7.20 5.15 -10.59
CA ARG A 281 6.68 6.51 -10.82
C ARG A 281 5.25 6.68 -10.31
N GLU A 282 4.38 5.71 -10.59
CA GLU A 282 2.99 5.73 -10.11
C GLU A 282 2.94 5.73 -8.58
N TRP A 283 3.74 4.90 -7.91
CA TRP A 283 3.74 4.82 -6.45
C TRP A 283 4.33 6.05 -5.77
N ASN A 284 5.41 6.62 -6.31
CA ASN A 284 5.97 7.87 -5.81
C ASN A 284 4.97 9.02 -5.99
N SER A 285 4.29 9.09 -7.13
CA SER A 285 3.22 10.07 -7.36
C SER A 285 2.03 9.86 -6.42
N LEU A 286 1.61 8.61 -6.22
CA LEU A 286 0.54 8.25 -5.29
C LEU A 286 0.90 8.66 -3.87
N PHE A 287 2.13 8.43 -3.41
CA PHE A 287 2.58 8.85 -2.09
C PHE A 287 2.43 10.36 -1.89
N HIS A 288 2.90 11.19 -2.84
CA HIS A 288 2.73 12.63 -2.79
C HIS A 288 1.25 13.04 -2.73
N LYS A 289 0.40 12.38 -3.52
CA LYS A 289 -1.05 12.61 -3.52
C LYS A 289 -1.68 12.25 -2.17
N LEU A 290 -1.32 11.10 -1.59
CA LEU A 290 -1.85 10.65 -0.31
C LEU A 290 -1.43 11.59 0.81
N ILE A 291 -0.17 12.03 0.84
CA ILE A 291 0.28 13.03 1.82
C ILE A 291 -0.49 14.33 1.66
N GLY A 292 -0.59 14.89 0.45
CA GLY A 292 -1.29 16.15 0.24
C GLY A 292 -2.80 16.08 0.53
N LYS A 293 -3.39 14.89 0.48
CA LYS A 293 -4.82 14.68 0.71
C LYS A 293 -5.17 14.26 2.15
N TYR A 294 -4.31 13.49 2.81
CA TYR A 294 -4.62 12.84 4.10
C TYR A 294 -3.53 13.08 5.13
N HIS A 295 -3.37 14.32 5.59
CA HIS A 295 -2.33 14.69 6.56
C HIS A 295 -2.92 15.39 7.79
N ASP A 296 -2.15 15.41 8.88
CA ASP A 296 -2.44 16.16 10.12
C ASP A 296 -3.82 15.87 10.74
N GLY A 297 -4.33 14.66 10.53
CA GLY A 297 -5.66 14.26 11.02
C GLY A 297 -6.82 14.89 10.25
N MET A 298 -6.59 15.33 9.00
CA MET A 298 -7.56 15.97 8.12
C MET A 298 -7.66 15.25 6.76
N ILE A 299 -8.81 15.42 6.10
CA ILE A 299 -8.96 15.13 4.66
C ILE A 299 -9.06 16.46 3.93
N MET A 300 -8.14 16.67 3.00
CA MET A 300 -8.03 17.88 2.20
C MET A 300 -8.78 17.72 0.89
N HIS A 301 -9.50 18.77 0.47
CA HIS A 301 -10.07 18.87 -0.86
C HIS A 301 -9.22 19.77 -1.73
N GLN A 302 -8.90 19.28 -2.93
CA GLN A 302 -8.32 20.11 -3.96
C GLN A 302 -9.44 20.91 -4.66
N THR A 303 -9.66 22.15 -4.26
CA THR A 303 -10.46 23.10 -5.04
C THR A 303 -9.60 23.66 -6.18
N GLY A 304 -9.51 22.97 -7.32
CA GLY A 304 -8.79 23.45 -8.50
C GLY A 304 -8.34 22.36 -9.46
N GLY A 305 -8.40 22.61 -10.78
CA GLY A 305 -8.13 21.62 -11.82
C GLY A 305 -6.71 21.02 -11.80
N ALA A 306 -6.51 20.00 -12.64
CA ALA A 306 -5.45 18.99 -12.68
C ALA A 306 -3.96 19.42 -12.51
N ASN A 307 -3.65 20.72 -12.39
CA ASN A 307 -2.29 21.25 -12.23
C ASN A 307 -2.12 22.07 -10.94
N GLY A 308 -2.98 21.88 -9.92
CA GLY A 308 -2.86 22.63 -8.65
C GLY A 308 -3.18 24.12 -8.75
N LYS A 309 -3.55 24.64 -9.93
CA LYS A 309 -4.05 26.00 -10.11
C LYS A 309 -5.56 26.00 -9.96
N ALA A 310 -6.04 26.52 -8.83
CA ALA A 310 -7.44 26.86 -8.65
C ALA A 310 -7.88 27.84 -9.75
N LYS A 311 -8.84 27.45 -10.58
CA LYS A 311 -9.43 28.36 -11.57
C LYS A 311 -10.29 29.36 -10.80
N GLY A 312 -9.84 30.62 -10.73
CA GLY A 312 -10.61 31.73 -10.14
C GLY A 312 -10.28 32.09 -8.68
N LEU A 313 -9.21 31.54 -8.09
CA LEU A 313 -8.73 31.92 -6.75
C LEU A 313 -7.21 32.15 -6.80
N GLU A 314 -6.78 33.15 -7.57
CA GLU A 314 -5.42 33.67 -7.45
C GLU A 314 -5.25 34.24 -6.03
N GLY A 315 -4.38 33.63 -5.23
CA GLY A 315 -3.95 34.18 -3.94
C GLY A 315 -4.69 33.71 -2.67
N LYS A 316 -5.54 32.66 -2.72
CA LYS A 316 -6.15 32.10 -1.50
C LYS A 316 -6.04 30.58 -1.44
N TYR A 317 -4.91 30.09 -0.93
CA TYR A 317 -4.78 28.73 -0.44
C TYR A 317 -5.51 28.62 0.91
N MET A 318 -6.85 28.51 0.88
CA MET A 318 -7.61 28.23 2.09
C MET A 318 -7.65 26.72 2.30
N ILE A 319 -7.19 26.27 3.48
CA ILE A 319 -7.38 24.89 3.93
C ILE A 319 -8.87 24.71 4.21
N TYR A 320 -9.58 24.07 3.27
CA TYR A 320 -10.96 23.65 3.48
C TYR A 320 -10.96 22.26 4.13
N MET A 321 -11.09 22.22 5.46
CA MET A 321 -11.37 20.98 6.19
C MET A 321 -12.78 20.51 5.84
N GLU A 322 -12.91 19.32 5.24
CA GLU A 322 -14.22 18.72 4.99
C GLU A 322 -14.84 18.18 6.28
N LYS A 323 -14.04 17.46 7.07
CA LYS A 323 -14.46 16.84 8.32
C LYS A 323 -13.25 16.50 9.18
N LEU A 324 -13.48 16.40 10.48
CA LEU A 324 -12.55 15.73 11.40
C LEU A 324 -12.43 14.26 10.99
N PHE A 325 -11.20 13.75 10.97
CA PHE A 325 -10.93 12.39 10.50
C PHE A 325 -11.52 11.32 11.44
N TYR A 326 -11.55 11.57 12.77
CA TYR A 326 -11.89 10.58 13.80
C TYR A 326 -13.38 10.23 13.83
N PRO A 327 -13.74 8.92 13.89
CA PRO A 327 -15.12 8.51 14.10
C PRO A 327 -15.57 8.90 15.52
N LYS A 328 -16.85 9.29 15.64
CA LYS A 328 -17.44 9.73 16.92
C LYS A 328 -17.21 8.72 18.05
N SER A 329 -17.36 7.42 17.78
CA SER A 329 -17.16 6.36 18.76
C SER A 329 -15.74 6.31 19.33
N TRP A 330 -14.73 6.61 18.51
CA TRP A 330 -13.34 6.69 18.97
C TRP A 330 -13.13 7.94 19.82
N LEU A 331 -13.69 9.08 19.42
CA LEU A 331 -13.64 10.32 20.20
C LEU A 331 -14.31 10.14 21.58
N GLU A 332 -15.43 9.42 21.64
CA GLU A 332 -16.09 9.03 22.89
C GLU A 332 -15.18 8.16 23.77
N HIS A 333 -14.53 7.14 23.18
CA HIS A 333 -13.61 6.25 23.90
C HIS A 333 -12.35 6.98 24.41
N ALA A 334 -11.78 7.85 23.59
CA ALA A 334 -10.63 8.68 23.93
C ALA A 334 -10.96 9.77 24.96
N GLY A 335 -12.23 9.96 25.32
CA GLY A 335 -12.66 10.98 26.25
C GLY A 335 -12.55 12.39 25.68
N TYR A 336 -12.59 12.56 24.34
CA TYR A 336 -12.49 13.84 23.66
C TYR A 336 -13.53 14.87 24.15
N TRP A 337 -14.71 14.39 24.53
CA TRP A 337 -15.80 15.23 25.05
C TRP A 337 -15.71 15.47 26.56
N ARG A 338 -14.69 14.94 27.25
CA ARG A 338 -14.47 15.23 28.67
C ARG A 338 -13.88 16.62 28.78
N SER A 339 -14.46 17.46 29.63
CA SER A 339 -13.89 18.78 29.92
C SER A 339 -12.47 18.61 30.45
N ILE A 340 -11.51 19.29 29.81
CA ILE A 340 -10.11 19.39 30.27
C ILE A 340 -9.96 20.38 31.43
N TRP A 341 -11.02 21.15 31.72
CA TRP A 341 -11.03 22.09 32.83
C TRP A 341 -11.55 21.38 34.08
N PRO A 342 -10.80 21.39 35.19
CA PRO A 342 -11.30 20.86 36.44
C PRO A 342 -12.48 21.73 36.88
N GLN A 343 -13.65 21.09 37.00
CA GLN A 343 -14.95 21.63 37.42
C GLN A 343 -15.82 22.20 36.28
N ASP A 344 -16.67 21.34 35.70
CA ASP A 344 -18.10 21.70 35.70
C ASP A 344 -18.75 20.87 36.82
N PRO A 345 -19.43 21.48 37.81
CA PRO A 345 -20.04 20.74 38.90
C PRO A 345 -21.10 19.77 38.37
N PRO A 346 -21.37 18.64 39.07
CA PRO A 346 -22.35 17.66 38.63
C PRO A 346 -23.74 18.30 38.55
N GLY A 347 -24.24 18.51 37.33
CA GLY A 347 -25.58 19.07 37.09
C GLY A 347 -25.73 20.00 35.89
N THR A 348 -24.67 20.34 35.15
CA THR A 348 -24.79 21.22 33.98
C THR A 348 -25.58 20.51 32.85
N PRO A 349 -26.75 21.03 32.43
CA PRO A 349 -27.49 20.48 31.30
C PRO A 349 -26.67 20.67 30.03
N ALA A 350 -26.54 19.63 29.22
CA ALA A 350 -25.78 19.70 27.99
C ALA A 350 -26.45 20.66 26.99
N SER A 351 -25.65 21.65 26.58
CA SER A 351 -25.78 22.59 25.46
C SER A 351 -26.54 23.89 25.72
N LEU A 352 -25.88 25.00 25.37
CA LEU A 352 -26.51 26.23 24.86
C LEU A 352 -25.51 27.02 23.97
N PRO A 353 -26.00 27.94 23.12
CA PRO A 353 -25.80 27.89 21.67
C PRO A 353 -24.61 28.72 21.17
N TYR A 354 -24.21 28.42 19.94
CA TYR A 354 -23.30 29.21 19.13
C TYR A 354 -23.74 30.69 19.06
N VAL A 355 -22.81 31.60 19.40
CA VAL A 355 -22.92 33.04 19.16
C VAL A 355 -21.86 33.39 18.11
N ALA A 356 -22.32 33.81 16.91
CA ALA A 356 -21.42 34.36 15.90
C ALA A 356 -20.87 35.71 16.39
N PRO A 357 -19.61 36.09 16.09
CA PRO A 357 -19.11 37.39 16.45
C PRO A 357 -19.77 38.47 15.58
N GLU A 358 -20.34 39.50 16.21
CA GLU A 358 -20.81 40.69 15.50
C GLU A 358 -19.61 41.44 14.89
N ALA A 359 -19.66 41.63 13.57
CA ALA A 359 -18.77 42.54 12.86
C ALA A 359 -19.05 43.97 13.33
N LYS A 360 -18.02 44.68 13.82
CA LYS A 360 -18.08 46.12 14.02
C LYS A 360 -17.23 46.82 12.96
N HIS A 361 -17.90 47.43 11.99
CA HIS A 361 -17.35 48.49 11.14
C HIS A 361 -17.99 49.83 11.56
N ASP A 362 -17.12 50.77 11.92
CA ASP A 362 -17.17 52.25 11.81
C ASP A 362 -18.39 53.08 12.27
N SER A 363 -18.13 54.10 13.11
CA SER A 363 -17.87 55.49 12.63
C SER A 363 -17.96 56.58 13.72
N LYS A 364 -16.93 57.46 13.74
CA LYS A 364 -16.88 58.93 13.98
C LYS A 364 -17.37 59.63 15.28
N LYS A 365 -16.44 60.51 15.73
CA LYS A 365 -16.52 61.91 16.24
C LYS A 365 -16.66 62.18 17.76
N GLU A 366 -15.62 62.82 18.33
CA GLU A 366 -15.54 64.21 18.88
C GLU A 366 -14.15 64.37 19.56
N LYS A 367 -13.18 65.16 19.07
CA LYS A 367 -12.94 66.64 19.08
C LYS A 367 -12.54 67.26 20.44
N GLY A 368 -11.38 67.93 20.46
CA GLY A 368 -10.86 68.87 21.46
C GLY A 368 -9.55 68.38 22.09
N ASP A 369 -8.35 68.71 21.63
CA ASP A 369 -7.63 70.01 21.43
C ASP A 369 -6.65 70.29 22.60
N ASP A 370 -5.54 70.94 22.22
CA ASP A 370 -4.41 71.51 22.98
C ASP A 370 -3.21 70.55 23.19
N ASP A 371 -1.95 70.88 22.90
CA ASP A 371 -1.23 71.86 22.06
C ASP A 371 0.27 71.57 22.29
N ASP A 372 1.15 72.15 21.45
CA ASP A 372 2.62 72.26 21.55
C ASP A 372 3.44 71.01 21.12
N ASP A 373 4.52 71.09 20.35
CA ASP A 373 5.17 72.06 19.46
C ASP A 373 6.43 71.33 18.93
N ASP A 374 6.95 71.80 17.78
CA ASP A 374 8.33 71.64 17.28
C ASP A 374 8.80 70.21 16.87
N ASP A 375 9.59 69.99 15.82
CA ASP A 375 10.15 70.73 14.68
C ASP A 375 10.98 69.69 13.90
N ASP A 376 11.23 69.96 12.61
CA ASP A 376 12.42 69.57 11.83
C ASP A 376 12.68 68.05 11.58
N ASP A 377 13.17 67.57 10.44
CA ASP A 377 13.64 68.11 9.17
C ASP A 377 13.93 66.87 8.28
N ASP A 378 13.85 67.06 6.96
CA ASP A 378 14.80 66.60 5.92
C ASP A 378 15.26 65.12 5.89
N ASP A 379 15.55 64.47 4.78
CA ASP A 379 15.53 64.69 3.33
C ASP A 379 16.06 63.34 2.77
N ASP A 380 15.73 63.03 1.51
CA ASP A 380 16.63 62.51 0.46
C ASP A 380 17.50 61.25 0.76
N ASP A 381 17.89 60.39 -0.18
CA ASP A 381 17.65 60.12 -1.59
C ASP A 381 18.49 58.85 -1.88
N ASP A 382 18.32 58.31 -3.08
CA ASP A 382 19.31 57.56 -3.88
C ASP A 382 19.68 56.13 -3.41
N ASP A 383 19.39 55.07 -4.17
CA ASP A 383 19.74 54.68 -5.55
C ASP A 383 20.89 53.67 -5.59
N ASP A 384 20.82 52.84 -6.63
CA ASP A 384 21.83 51.97 -7.23
C ASP A 384 22.15 50.63 -6.51
N ASP A 385 21.79 49.48 -7.08
CA ASP A 385 22.22 48.81 -8.33
C ASP A 385 23.42 47.85 -8.10
N ASP A 386 23.44 46.84 -8.99
CA ASP A 386 24.50 45.88 -9.31
C ASP A 386 24.56 44.55 -8.54
N ASP A 387 24.05 43.52 -9.23
CA ASP A 387 24.82 42.42 -9.82
C ASP A 387 26.09 41.96 -9.08
N ASP A 388 26.15 40.67 -8.73
CA ASP A 388 27.20 39.79 -9.27
C ASP A 388 26.98 38.31 -8.94
N ASP A 389 27.42 37.52 -9.91
CA ASP A 389 27.42 36.06 -10.08
C ASP A 389 28.33 35.28 -9.10
N ASP A 390 28.27 33.93 -9.26
CA ASP A 390 29.19 32.87 -8.82
C ASP A 390 29.08 32.44 -7.32
N ASP A 391 28.86 31.17 -6.94
CA ASP A 391 29.39 29.88 -7.45
C ASP A 391 28.46 28.69 -7.04
#